data_AF-A0A3B8L8Y4-F1
#
_entry.id   AF-A0A3B8L8Y4-F1
#
_cell.length_a   1.000
_cell.length_b   1.000
_cell.length_c   1.000
_cell.angle_alpha   90.00
_cell.angle_beta   90.00
_cell.angle_gamma   90.00
#
_symmetry.space_group_name_H-M   'P 1'
#
loop_
_entity.id
_entity.type
_entity.pdbx_description
1 polymer ?
#
loop_
_entity_poly.entity_id
_entity_poly.type
_entity_poly.pdbx_seq_one_letter_code
_entity_poly.pdbx_strand_id
1 'polypeptide(L)'
;MGLALLVCLSSVARAQRPDQKGNRSRTLSSRQRDALLPTLSDIRTFRDRRSDRFLVDLDTVRTGHPYKGKNARRPHTGSHVYFHVPKTAIPDKQIERFPAIYAVADGVISRIDYSFRLREIFISSLDRRVSNTRYGIGLTFARSAGRPVVMHYSIEPFVDPGDPKFYERFLLVKVGQRVKKGDIIARMYIPPDRRLAQNTHIHFNLLGGPKRSFQAPAIFNQRIVRRFHTTWDNRRGTDDGRAIPPCMGFRLSPAENPFESKAIDAL
;
A
#
# COMPACT_ATOMS: atom_id res chain seq x y z
N MET A 1 -3.17 53.24 -22.19
CA MET A 1 -2.92 53.17 -20.73
C MET A 1 -3.25 51.75 -20.28
N GLY A 2 -2.23 50.89 -20.20
CA GLY A 2 -2.37 49.48 -19.81
C GLY A 2 -2.19 49.31 -18.32
N LEU A 3 -3.15 48.69 -17.66
CA LEU A 3 -3.13 48.39 -16.23
C LEU A 3 -2.28 47.12 -16.01
N ALA A 4 -1.08 47.28 -15.46
CA ALA A 4 -0.24 46.17 -15.05
C ALA A 4 -0.77 45.58 -13.73
N LEU A 5 -1.29 44.34 -13.79
CA LEU A 5 -1.70 43.58 -12.62
C LEU A 5 -0.44 42.97 -11.97
N LEU A 6 0.00 43.56 -10.86
CA LEU A 6 1.10 43.08 -10.05
C LEU A 6 0.69 41.77 -9.35
N VAL A 7 1.14 40.63 -9.87
CA VAL A 7 0.95 39.33 -9.21
C VAL A 7 1.93 39.22 -8.05
N CYS A 8 1.44 39.42 -6.84
CA CYS A 8 2.17 39.08 -5.61
C CYS A 8 2.42 37.56 -5.57
N LEU A 9 3.64 37.16 -5.92
CA LEU A 9 4.21 35.85 -5.63
C LEU A 9 4.36 35.72 -4.11
N SER A 10 3.34 35.17 -3.45
CA SER A 10 3.45 34.71 -2.07
C SER A 10 4.29 33.43 -2.06
N SER A 11 5.58 33.61 -1.78
CA SER A 11 6.52 32.56 -1.41
C SER A 11 6.06 31.92 -0.10
N VAL A 12 5.19 30.91 -0.18
CA VAL A 12 4.90 30.04 0.96
C VAL A 12 6.14 29.19 1.19
N ALA A 13 7.05 29.72 2.01
CA ALA A 13 8.14 28.98 2.62
C ALA A 13 7.56 27.68 3.18
N ARG A 14 8.09 26.56 2.67
CA ARG A 14 7.71 25.21 3.06
C ARG A 14 8.10 25.05 4.53
N ALA A 15 7.17 25.32 5.43
CA ALA A 15 7.36 25.05 6.85
C ALA A 15 7.72 23.57 7.02
N GLN A 16 8.99 23.31 7.32
CA GLN A 16 9.44 22.02 7.80
C GLN A 16 8.62 21.71 9.06
N ARG A 17 7.74 20.71 8.96
CA ARG A 17 6.98 20.26 10.13
C ARG A 17 7.97 19.72 11.17
N PRO A 18 7.73 20.00 12.46
CA PRO A 18 8.63 19.66 13.54
C PRO A 18 8.84 18.14 13.63
N ASP A 19 10.02 17.79 14.11
CA ASP A 19 10.55 16.45 14.34
C ASP A 19 9.49 15.47 14.89
N GLN A 20 9.31 14.32 14.22
CA GLN A 20 8.36 13.27 14.64
C GLN A 20 8.88 12.57 15.90
N LYS A 21 8.72 13.17 17.09
CA LYS A 21 8.76 12.46 18.38
C LYS A 21 7.66 11.38 18.38
N GLY A 22 7.93 10.21 17.80
CA GLY A 22 6.96 9.10 17.70
C GLY A 22 7.08 8.22 16.46
N ASN A 23 7.95 8.53 15.49
CA ASN A 23 8.16 7.61 14.36
C ASN A 23 9.01 6.42 14.80
N ARG A 24 8.35 5.28 15.02
CA ARG A 24 9.02 4.06 15.49
C ARG A 24 9.43 3.12 14.37
N SER A 25 9.42 3.59 13.13
CA SER A 25 9.75 2.76 11.96
C SER A 25 11.18 2.25 12.03
N ARG A 26 11.40 0.98 11.67
CA ARG A 26 12.72 0.37 11.51
C ARG A 26 12.91 -0.02 10.06
N THR A 27 14.12 0.20 9.53
CA THR A 27 14.50 -0.20 8.16
C THR A 27 15.88 -0.84 8.20
N LEU A 28 16.14 -1.74 7.25
CA LEU A 28 17.50 -2.25 7.04
C LEU A 28 18.46 -1.10 6.74
N SER A 29 19.67 -1.21 7.26
CA SER A 29 20.77 -0.27 6.94
C SER A 29 21.12 -0.34 5.46
N SER A 30 21.82 0.66 4.93
CA SER A 30 22.28 0.64 3.53
C SER A 30 23.16 -0.58 3.26
N ARG A 31 24.15 -0.87 4.13
CA ARG A 31 25.00 -2.07 4.03
C ARG A 31 24.19 -3.36 3.95
N GLN A 32 23.18 -3.51 4.79
CA GLN A 32 22.30 -4.69 4.76
C GLN A 32 21.49 -4.77 3.47
N ARG A 33 20.97 -3.64 2.96
CA ARG A 33 20.24 -3.60 1.69
C ARG A 33 21.13 -3.94 0.50
N ASP A 34 22.36 -3.43 0.48
CA ASP A 34 23.32 -3.69 -0.60
C ASP A 34 23.72 -5.16 -0.62
N ALA A 35 23.94 -5.77 0.56
CA ALA A 35 24.21 -7.20 0.69
C ALA A 35 23.05 -8.10 0.21
N LEU A 36 21.81 -7.59 0.19
CA LEU A 36 20.68 -8.33 -0.35
C LEU A 36 20.64 -8.34 -1.88
N LEU A 37 21.14 -7.30 -2.55
CA LEU A 37 20.95 -7.11 -3.99
C LEU A 37 21.36 -8.32 -4.85
N PRO A 38 22.51 -8.99 -4.62
CA PRO A 38 22.91 -10.15 -5.42
C PRO A 38 21.95 -11.34 -5.27
N THR A 39 21.21 -11.41 -4.17
CA THR A 39 20.27 -12.51 -3.86
C THR A 39 18.87 -12.28 -4.45
N LEU A 40 18.59 -11.08 -4.98
CA LEU A 40 17.27 -10.71 -5.49
C LEU A 40 17.15 -11.02 -6.99
N SER A 41 16.04 -11.65 -7.37
CA SER A 41 15.67 -11.84 -8.77
C SER A 41 15.36 -10.50 -9.44
N ASP A 42 15.56 -10.43 -10.76
CA ASP A 42 15.13 -9.28 -11.55
C ASP A 42 13.59 -9.18 -11.54
N ILE A 43 13.04 -7.98 -11.36
CA ILE A 43 11.58 -7.75 -11.34
C ILE A 43 10.88 -8.25 -12.62
N ARG A 44 11.58 -8.26 -13.76
CA ARG A 44 11.04 -8.74 -15.04
C ARG A 44 10.66 -10.22 -14.99
N THR A 45 11.26 -11.01 -14.09
CA THR A 45 10.87 -12.42 -13.88
C THR A 45 9.40 -12.59 -13.48
N PHE A 46 8.80 -11.57 -12.85
CA PHE A 46 7.38 -11.56 -12.49
C PHE A 46 6.45 -11.27 -13.68
N ARG A 47 6.95 -11.01 -14.89
CA ARG A 47 6.11 -11.01 -16.11
C ARG A 47 5.63 -12.42 -16.43
N ASP A 48 6.55 -13.37 -16.36
CA ASP A 48 6.32 -14.76 -16.77
C ASP A 48 5.96 -15.64 -15.56
N ARG A 49 6.61 -15.40 -14.42
CA ARG A 49 6.41 -16.13 -13.16
C ARG A 49 5.70 -15.26 -12.14
N ARG A 50 4.48 -14.86 -12.47
CA ARG A 50 3.63 -14.04 -11.60
C ARG A 50 3.32 -14.76 -10.28
N SER A 51 3.21 -14.00 -9.20
CA SER A 51 2.78 -14.51 -7.91
C SER A 51 1.33 -15.01 -7.97
N ASP A 52 1.12 -16.20 -7.46
CA ASP A 52 -0.18 -16.84 -7.23
C ASP A 52 -0.67 -16.67 -5.77
N ARG A 53 -0.02 -15.82 -4.99
CA ARG A 53 -0.43 -15.41 -3.64
C ARG A 53 -0.75 -13.93 -3.61
N PHE A 54 -2.03 -13.61 -3.40
CA PHE A 54 -2.46 -12.24 -3.15
C PHE A 54 -2.14 -11.83 -1.69
N LEU A 55 -2.04 -10.53 -1.42
CA LEU A 55 -1.65 -10.04 -0.09
C LEU A 55 -2.62 -10.41 1.05
N VAL A 56 -3.86 -10.74 0.72
CA VAL A 56 -4.92 -11.18 1.66
C VAL A 56 -5.75 -12.26 1.01
N ASP A 57 -6.59 -12.95 1.78
CA ASP A 57 -7.59 -13.85 1.22
C ASP A 57 -8.73 -13.03 0.61
N LEU A 58 -9.04 -13.26 -0.66
CA LEU A 58 -10.01 -12.45 -1.40
C LEU A 58 -11.44 -12.55 -0.84
N ASP A 59 -11.76 -13.63 -0.10
CA ASP A 59 -13.04 -13.78 0.59
C ASP A 59 -13.20 -12.82 1.78
N THR A 60 -12.11 -12.20 2.23
CA THR A 60 -12.15 -11.13 3.26
C THR A 60 -12.32 -9.73 2.65
N VAL A 61 -12.26 -9.61 1.32
CA VAL A 61 -12.26 -8.33 0.60
C VAL A 61 -13.67 -7.95 0.18
N ARG A 62 -14.13 -6.81 0.72
CA ARG A 62 -15.42 -6.20 0.37
C ARG A 62 -15.37 -5.43 -0.95
N THR A 63 -14.29 -4.70 -1.18
CA THR A 63 -14.07 -3.90 -2.40
C THR A 63 -12.61 -3.54 -2.53
N GLY A 64 -12.21 -3.01 -3.69
CA GLY A 64 -10.86 -2.56 -3.94
C GLY A 64 -10.75 -1.76 -5.23
N HIS A 65 -9.51 -1.44 -5.60
CA HIS A 65 -9.17 -0.91 -6.92
C HIS A 65 -7.68 -1.09 -7.20
N PRO A 66 -7.26 -1.02 -8.49
CA PRO A 66 -5.88 -1.17 -8.85
C PRO A 66 -5.12 0.14 -8.61
N TYR A 67 -3.84 0.12 -8.91
CA TYR A 67 -3.04 1.34 -8.98
C TYR A 67 -3.51 2.17 -10.19
N LYS A 68 -3.87 3.44 -9.97
CA LYS A 68 -4.29 4.35 -11.04
C LYS A 68 -3.14 5.31 -11.33
N GLY A 69 -2.50 5.12 -12.48
CA GLY A 69 -1.33 5.89 -12.87
C GLY A 69 -1.63 7.34 -13.19
N LYS A 70 -0.56 8.12 -13.40
CA LYS A 70 -0.63 9.55 -13.70
C LYS A 70 -1.44 9.89 -14.96
N ASN A 71 -1.56 8.94 -15.90
CA ASN A 71 -2.31 9.14 -17.13
C ASN A 71 -3.81 8.81 -16.95
N ALA A 72 -4.25 8.33 -15.78
CA ALA A 72 -5.66 8.19 -15.45
C ALA A 72 -6.33 9.57 -15.22
N ARG A 73 -7.66 9.64 -15.34
CA ARG A 73 -8.42 10.87 -15.07
C ARG A 73 -8.46 11.18 -13.56
N ARG A 74 -8.45 10.14 -12.73
CA ARG A 74 -8.36 10.24 -11.26
C ARG A 74 -7.18 9.40 -10.74
N PRO A 75 -5.93 9.89 -10.91
CA PRO A 75 -4.74 9.19 -10.46
C PRO A 75 -4.77 8.88 -8.97
N HIS A 76 -4.23 7.73 -8.60
CA HIS A 76 -4.11 7.28 -7.22
C HIS A 76 -2.88 6.37 -7.08
N THR A 77 -1.88 6.85 -6.36
CA THR A 77 -0.58 6.19 -6.21
C THR A 77 -0.65 5.04 -5.20
N GLY A 78 -1.36 3.97 -5.54
CA GLY A 78 -1.51 2.75 -4.76
C GLY A 78 -2.78 1.98 -5.12
N SER A 79 -2.70 0.66 -5.04
CA SER A 79 -3.86 -0.23 -5.05
C SER A 79 -4.44 -0.34 -3.64
N HIS A 80 -5.73 -0.64 -3.53
CA HIS A 80 -6.41 -0.73 -2.25
C HIS A 80 -7.23 -2.00 -2.13
N VAL A 81 -7.16 -2.65 -0.96
CA VAL A 81 -8.13 -3.69 -0.54
C VAL A 81 -8.86 -3.21 0.70
N TYR A 82 -10.20 -3.20 0.65
CA TYR A 82 -11.08 -2.88 1.77
C TYR A 82 -11.73 -4.16 2.28
N PHE A 83 -11.85 -4.29 3.59
CA PHE A 83 -12.28 -5.54 4.21
C PHE A 83 -13.79 -5.58 4.46
N HIS A 84 -14.34 -6.79 4.50
CA HIS A 84 -15.64 -7.02 5.12
C HIS A 84 -15.55 -6.68 6.60
N VAL A 85 -16.53 -5.90 7.08
CA VAL A 85 -16.62 -5.56 8.51
C VAL A 85 -17.41 -6.66 9.22
N PRO A 86 -16.82 -7.35 10.21
CA PRO A 86 -17.50 -8.37 10.99
C PRO A 86 -18.81 -7.86 11.60
N LYS A 87 -19.81 -8.74 11.73
CA LYS A 87 -21.06 -8.42 12.46
C LYS A 87 -20.78 -8.20 13.95
N THR A 88 -19.93 -9.05 14.52
CA THR A 88 -19.46 -8.98 15.90
C THR A 88 -18.00 -8.55 15.90
N ALA A 89 -17.65 -7.58 16.75
CA ALA A 89 -16.28 -7.12 16.88
C ALA A 89 -15.35 -8.28 17.26
N ILE A 90 -14.17 -8.31 16.64
CA ILE A 90 -13.11 -9.24 17.01
C ILE A 90 -12.37 -8.63 18.20
N PRO A 91 -12.26 -9.32 19.35
CA PRO A 91 -11.46 -8.83 20.46
C PRO A 91 -10.01 -8.60 20.02
N ASP A 92 -9.40 -7.47 20.39
CA ASP A 92 -8.05 -7.08 19.98
C ASP A 92 -6.94 -8.03 20.48
N LYS A 93 -7.25 -8.88 21.47
CA LYS A 93 -6.37 -9.95 21.97
C LYS A 93 -6.43 -11.23 21.14
N GLN A 94 -7.44 -11.42 20.29
CA GLN A 94 -7.61 -12.59 19.43
C GLN A 94 -7.05 -12.32 18.03
N ILE A 95 -5.73 -12.10 17.99
CA ILE A 95 -4.99 -11.59 16.84
C ILE A 95 -5.17 -12.47 15.59
N GLU A 96 -5.21 -13.79 15.79
CA GLU A 96 -5.38 -14.81 14.77
C GLU A 96 -6.73 -14.76 14.04
N ARG A 97 -7.77 -14.18 14.65
CA ARG A 97 -9.10 -14.03 14.04
C ARG A 97 -9.18 -12.88 13.05
N PHE A 98 -8.23 -11.95 13.09
CA PHE A 98 -8.18 -10.86 12.11
C PHE A 98 -7.67 -11.36 10.75
N PRO A 99 -8.07 -10.75 9.62
CA PRO A 99 -7.65 -11.17 8.29
C PRO A 99 -6.12 -11.30 8.19
N ALA A 100 -5.66 -12.43 7.63
CA ALA A 100 -4.25 -12.68 7.37
C ALA A 100 -3.71 -11.72 6.30
N ILE A 101 -2.49 -11.23 6.50
CA ILE A 101 -1.72 -10.52 5.48
C ILE A 101 -0.52 -11.38 5.13
N TYR A 102 -0.37 -11.71 3.86
CA TYR A 102 0.61 -12.65 3.35
C TYR A 102 1.78 -11.97 2.66
N ALA A 103 2.97 -12.57 2.76
CA ALA A 103 4.06 -12.26 1.85
C ALA A 103 3.68 -12.68 0.42
N VAL A 104 3.65 -11.71 -0.48
CA VAL A 104 3.28 -11.93 -1.90
C VAL A 104 4.38 -12.63 -2.71
N ALA A 105 5.61 -12.70 -2.18
CA ALA A 105 6.77 -13.29 -2.82
C ALA A 105 7.80 -13.69 -1.76
N ASP A 106 8.74 -14.56 -2.12
CA ASP A 106 9.95 -14.78 -1.33
C ASP A 106 10.74 -13.48 -1.21
N GLY A 107 11.29 -13.21 -0.04
CA GLY A 107 12.06 -11.97 0.15
C GLY A 107 12.50 -11.73 1.58
N VAL A 108 12.83 -10.48 1.86
CA VAL A 108 13.30 -10.02 3.17
C VAL A 108 12.47 -8.81 3.62
N ILE A 109 12.01 -8.85 4.87
CA ILE A 109 11.34 -7.72 5.51
C ILE A 109 12.36 -6.59 5.69
N SER A 110 12.31 -5.59 4.82
CA SER A 110 13.27 -4.50 4.78
C SER A 110 12.85 -3.28 5.59
N ARG A 111 11.56 -3.18 5.92
CA ARG A 111 11.00 -2.10 6.74
C ARG A 111 9.80 -2.58 7.54
N ILE A 112 9.66 -2.06 8.76
CA ILE A 112 8.44 -2.14 9.56
C ILE A 112 8.12 -0.74 10.07
N ASP A 113 6.89 -0.29 9.83
CA ASP A 113 6.29 0.87 10.45
C ASP A 113 5.43 0.38 11.62
N TYR A 114 5.91 0.47 12.86
CA TYR A 114 5.16 -0.03 14.03
C TYR A 114 3.98 0.86 14.39
N SER A 115 4.09 2.16 14.15
CA SER A 115 3.03 3.14 14.30
C SER A 115 3.42 4.41 13.54
N PHE A 116 2.51 4.90 12.71
CA PHE A 116 2.69 6.13 11.94
C PHE A 116 1.36 6.89 11.83
N ARG A 117 1.28 8.05 12.48
CA ARG A 117 0.10 8.92 12.41
C ARG A 117 0.05 9.63 11.06
N LEU A 118 -1.02 9.40 10.31
CA LEU A 118 -1.33 10.14 9.08
C LEU A 118 -2.06 11.43 9.40
N ARG A 119 -2.07 12.34 8.42
CA ARG A 119 -2.88 13.57 8.51
C ARG A 119 -4.34 13.21 8.76
N GLU A 120 -5.02 14.02 9.56
CA GLU A 120 -6.45 13.85 9.78
C GLU A 120 -7.22 14.09 8.49
N ILE A 121 -8.24 13.28 8.27
CA ILE A 121 -9.14 13.39 7.14
C ILE A 121 -10.58 13.45 7.64
N PHE A 122 -11.41 14.23 6.94
CA PHE A 122 -12.82 14.28 7.22
C PHE A 122 -13.50 13.02 6.69
N ILE A 123 -14.23 12.31 7.56
CA ILE A 123 -14.99 11.11 7.20
C ILE A 123 -16.47 11.49 7.25
N SER A 124 -17.08 11.61 6.07
CA SER A 124 -18.48 12.06 5.95
C SER A 124 -19.48 11.18 6.70
N SER A 125 -19.27 9.86 6.75
CA SER A 125 -20.14 8.94 7.47
C SER A 125 -20.07 9.07 9.00
N LEU A 126 -19.08 9.81 9.50
CA LEU A 126 -18.88 10.08 10.93
C LEU A 126 -19.04 11.56 11.27
N ASP A 127 -19.25 12.41 10.27
CA ASP A 127 -19.34 13.87 10.37
C ASP A 127 -18.22 14.50 11.24
N ARG A 128 -17.01 13.96 11.13
CA ARG A 128 -15.85 14.44 11.90
C ARG A 128 -14.53 14.16 11.21
N ARG A 129 -13.48 14.86 11.65
CA ARG A 129 -12.10 14.53 11.30
C ARG A 129 -11.62 13.36 12.15
N VAL A 130 -10.97 12.40 11.52
CA VAL A 130 -10.39 11.23 12.18
C VAL A 130 -8.92 11.16 11.82
N SER A 131 -8.08 10.90 12.82
CA SER A 131 -6.68 10.54 12.59
C SER A 131 -6.57 9.06 12.30
N ASN A 132 -5.81 8.71 11.27
CA ASN A 132 -5.48 7.33 10.97
C ASN A 132 -4.06 7.06 11.43
N THR A 133 -3.91 6.25 12.48
CA THR A 133 -2.61 5.70 12.86
C THR A 133 -2.46 4.35 12.16
N ARG A 134 -1.49 4.28 11.24
CA ARG A 134 -1.21 3.08 10.44
C ARG A 134 0.00 2.33 10.97
N TYR A 135 0.10 1.06 10.59
CA TYR A 135 1.33 0.27 10.66
C TYR A 135 1.63 -0.26 9.25
N GLY A 136 2.78 -0.91 9.06
CA GLY A 136 3.12 -1.35 7.71
C GLY A 136 4.39 -2.16 7.61
N ILE A 137 4.53 -2.78 6.45
CA ILE A 137 5.64 -3.66 6.11
C ILE A 137 6.21 -3.23 4.76
N GLY A 138 7.54 -3.24 4.64
CA GLY A 138 8.23 -3.26 3.37
C GLY A 138 8.87 -4.63 3.14
N LEU A 139 8.46 -5.34 2.11
CA LEU A 139 9.05 -6.60 1.67
C LEU A 139 9.92 -6.36 0.45
N THR A 140 11.24 -6.49 0.58
CA THR A 140 12.15 -6.47 -0.56
C THR A 140 12.21 -7.88 -1.17
N PHE A 141 11.80 -8.02 -2.43
CA PHE A 141 11.65 -9.32 -3.09
C PHE A 141 12.31 -9.42 -4.46
N ALA A 142 12.63 -8.28 -5.08
CA ALA A 142 13.22 -8.23 -6.41
C ALA A 142 14.17 -7.03 -6.53
N ARG A 143 14.86 -6.94 -7.67
CA ARG A 143 15.64 -5.77 -8.07
C ARG A 143 15.30 -5.32 -9.49
N SER A 144 15.51 -4.05 -9.76
CA SER A 144 15.40 -3.45 -11.09
C SER A 144 16.58 -2.52 -11.30
N ALA A 145 17.35 -2.71 -12.38
CA ALA A 145 18.55 -1.95 -12.70
C ALA A 145 19.51 -1.78 -11.49
N GLY A 146 19.79 -2.89 -10.78
CA GLY A 146 20.69 -2.89 -9.62
C GLY A 146 20.11 -2.26 -8.34
N ARG A 147 18.83 -1.88 -8.30
CA ARG A 147 18.19 -1.27 -7.13
C ARG A 147 17.09 -2.18 -6.56
N PRO A 148 16.83 -2.15 -5.24
CA PRO A 148 15.82 -3.02 -4.64
C PRO A 148 14.42 -2.54 -5.00
N VAL A 149 13.54 -3.50 -5.29
CA VAL A 149 12.09 -3.31 -5.44
C VAL A 149 11.41 -3.84 -4.18
N VAL A 150 10.54 -3.01 -3.61
CA VAL A 150 9.87 -3.30 -2.33
C VAL A 150 8.37 -3.32 -2.54
N MET A 151 7.70 -4.41 -2.13
CA MET A 151 6.26 -4.38 -1.91
C MET A 151 6.00 -3.65 -0.59
N HIS A 152 5.28 -2.54 -0.67
CA HIS A 152 4.90 -1.72 0.46
C HIS A 152 3.46 -2.02 0.85
N TYR A 153 3.25 -2.42 2.12
CA TYR A 153 1.95 -2.64 2.73
C TYR A 153 1.71 -1.53 3.74
N SER A 154 0.89 -0.54 3.38
CA SER A 154 0.37 0.49 4.30
C SER A 154 -0.94 -0.02 4.90
N ILE A 155 -0.88 -0.49 6.14
CA ILE A 155 -2.00 -1.16 6.82
C ILE A 155 -2.74 -0.11 7.65
N GLU A 156 -3.97 0.21 7.25
CA GLU A 156 -4.69 1.42 7.66
C GLU A 156 -6.04 1.09 8.31
N PRO A 157 -6.07 0.89 9.65
CA PRO A 157 -7.31 0.62 10.39
C PRO A 157 -8.25 1.82 10.53
N PHE A 158 -7.77 3.04 10.27
CA PHE A 158 -8.51 4.30 10.41
C PHE A 158 -8.84 4.71 11.85
N VAL A 159 -8.14 4.13 12.83
CA VAL A 159 -8.27 4.53 14.24
C VAL A 159 -6.91 4.89 14.82
N ASP A 160 -6.90 5.89 15.69
CA ASP A 160 -5.78 6.17 16.58
C ASP A 160 -6.03 5.45 17.92
N PRO A 161 -5.27 4.40 18.27
CA PRO A 161 -5.47 3.66 19.51
C PRO A 161 -4.95 4.40 20.75
N GLY A 162 -4.28 5.56 20.59
CA GLY A 162 -3.67 6.32 21.68
C GLY A 162 -2.37 5.71 22.23
N ASP A 163 -2.24 4.38 22.21
CA ASP A 163 -1.00 3.67 22.54
C ASP A 163 -0.13 3.45 21.28
N PRO A 164 1.09 4.03 21.21
CA PRO A 164 1.99 3.85 20.07
C PRO A 164 2.57 2.44 19.92
N LYS A 165 2.34 1.52 20.88
CA LYS A 165 2.69 0.10 20.81
C LYS A 165 1.52 -0.80 20.42
N PHE A 166 0.30 -0.28 20.34
CA PHE A 166 -0.92 -1.06 20.13
C PHE A 166 -0.81 -2.01 18.94
N TYR A 167 -0.30 -1.51 17.81
CA TYR A 167 -0.23 -2.26 16.55
C TYR A 167 0.89 -3.29 16.46
N GLU A 168 1.87 -3.29 17.37
CA GLU A 168 3.01 -4.22 17.31
C GLU A 168 2.57 -5.67 17.32
N ARG A 169 1.52 -5.99 18.08
CA ARG A 169 0.97 -7.35 18.20
C ARG A 169 0.41 -7.90 16.89
N PHE A 170 0.06 -7.03 15.93
CA PHE A 170 -0.46 -7.44 14.63
C PHE A 170 0.65 -7.61 13.57
N LEU A 171 1.90 -7.29 13.90
CA LEU A 171 3.08 -7.51 13.06
C LEU A 171 3.74 -8.83 13.48
N LEU A 172 3.71 -9.83 12.61
CA LEU A 172 4.17 -11.19 12.94
C LEU A 172 5.62 -11.46 12.48
N VAL A 173 6.31 -10.42 12.03
CA VAL A 173 7.67 -10.49 11.49
C VAL A 173 8.52 -9.34 12.01
N LYS A 174 9.85 -9.48 11.86
CA LYS A 174 10.84 -8.45 12.21
C LYS A 174 11.67 -8.02 11.00
N VAL A 175 12.22 -6.81 11.06
CA VAL A 175 13.17 -6.33 10.04
C VAL A 175 14.36 -7.28 9.92
N GLY A 176 14.73 -7.62 8.69
CA GLY A 176 15.79 -8.58 8.35
C GLY A 176 15.32 -10.04 8.26
N GLN A 177 14.09 -10.35 8.66
CA GLN A 177 13.54 -11.69 8.53
C GLN A 177 13.35 -12.06 7.05
N ARG A 178 13.85 -13.25 6.67
CA ARG A 178 13.53 -13.88 5.39
C ARG A 178 12.14 -14.51 5.49
N VAL A 179 11.32 -14.34 4.47
CA VAL A 179 9.97 -14.90 4.36
C VAL A 179 9.80 -15.60 3.02
N LYS A 180 8.90 -16.58 2.99
CA LYS A 180 8.45 -17.27 1.80
C LYS A 180 7.10 -16.73 1.34
N LYS A 181 6.85 -16.80 0.03
CA LYS A 181 5.55 -16.49 -0.55
C LYS A 181 4.48 -17.32 0.17
N GLY A 182 3.47 -16.65 0.74
CA GLY A 182 2.41 -17.29 1.51
C GLY A 182 2.60 -17.29 3.02
N ASP A 183 3.76 -16.89 3.54
CA ASP A 183 3.92 -16.68 4.98
C ASP A 183 2.96 -15.59 5.47
N ILE A 184 2.32 -15.80 6.62
CA ILE A 184 1.53 -14.77 7.28
C ILE A 184 2.50 -13.80 7.96
N ILE A 185 2.53 -12.55 7.49
CA ILE A 185 3.47 -11.52 7.94
C ILE A 185 2.82 -10.49 8.86
N ALA A 186 1.51 -10.34 8.80
CA ALA A 186 0.74 -9.46 9.67
C ALA A 186 -0.73 -9.87 9.72
N ARG A 187 -1.51 -9.17 10.54
CA ARG A 187 -2.97 -9.28 10.63
C ARG A 187 -3.59 -7.91 10.43
N MET A 188 -4.73 -7.85 9.74
CA MET A 188 -5.49 -6.61 9.55
C MET A 188 -6.36 -6.32 10.76
N TYR A 189 -5.90 -5.49 11.69
CA TYR A 189 -6.78 -4.97 12.74
C TYR A 189 -7.99 -4.22 12.14
N ILE A 190 -9.19 -4.61 12.57
CA ILE A 190 -10.48 -3.98 12.22
C ILE A 190 -11.07 -3.39 13.49
N PRO A 191 -11.29 -2.07 13.58
CA PRO A 191 -11.80 -1.45 14.79
C PRO A 191 -13.25 -1.89 15.10
N PRO A 192 -13.67 -1.90 16.37
CA PRO A 192 -15.01 -2.33 16.79
C PRO A 192 -16.12 -1.37 16.31
N ASP A 193 -15.82 -0.08 16.14
CA ASP A 193 -16.76 0.88 15.54
C ASP A 193 -16.97 0.52 14.06
N ARG A 194 -18.12 -0.09 13.77
CA ARG A 194 -18.48 -0.57 12.43
C ARG A 194 -18.58 0.55 11.40
N ARG A 195 -18.91 1.79 11.79
CA ARG A 195 -18.97 2.93 10.85
C ARG A 195 -17.57 3.34 10.43
N LEU A 196 -16.62 3.34 11.38
CA LEU A 196 -15.21 3.61 11.09
C LEU A 196 -14.57 2.48 10.29
N ALA A 197 -14.84 1.23 10.69
CA ALA A 197 -14.29 0.02 10.10
C ALA A 197 -14.56 -0.13 8.59
N GLN A 198 -15.59 0.54 8.06
CA GLN A 198 -15.83 0.54 6.60
C GLN A 198 -14.67 1.13 5.80
N ASN A 199 -13.85 1.99 6.42
CA ASN A 199 -12.70 2.63 5.79
C ASN A 199 -11.40 1.84 5.97
N THR A 200 -11.41 0.79 6.80
CA THR A 200 -10.27 -0.09 7.06
C THR A 200 -9.79 -0.75 5.77
N HIS A 201 -8.53 -0.53 5.43
CA HIS A 201 -7.95 -1.01 4.18
C HIS A 201 -6.43 -1.22 4.26
N ILE A 202 -5.90 -1.88 3.23
CA ILE A 202 -4.46 -1.84 2.94
C ILE A 202 -4.27 -1.05 1.66
N HIS A 203 -3.48 0.01 1.73
CA HIS A 203 -2.89 0.68 0.58
C HIS A 203 -1.58 -0.05 0.25
N PHE A 204 -1.42 -0.51 -0.98
CA PHE A 204 -0.23 -1.25 -1.39
C PHE A 204 0.26 -0.85 -2.77
N ASN A 205 1.59 -0.88 -2.92
CA ASN A 205 2.28 -0.48 -4.14
C ASN A 205 3.69 -1.09 -4.16
N LEU A 206 4.34 -1.02 -5.32
CA LEU A 206 5.78 -1.21 -5.38
C LEU A 206 6.50 0.12 -5.14
N LEU A 207 7.63 0.06 -4.47
CA LEU A 207 8.62 1.12 -4.42
C LEU A 207 9.85 0.65 -5.20
N GLY A 208 10.17 1.34 -6.29
CA GLY A 208 11.25 0.95 -7.19
C GLY A 208 11.76 2.09 -8.07
N GLY A 209 12.69 1.77 -8.98
CA GLY A 209 13.26 2.72 -9.93
C GLY A 209 14.26 3.74 -9.35
N PRO A 210 14.80 4.66 -10.17
CA PRO A 210 15.90 5.59 -9.82
C PRO A 210 15.59 6.60 -8.69
N LYS A 211 14.32 6.87 -8.40
CA LYS A 211 13.91 7.77 -7.31
C LYS A 211 13.11 7.08 -6.19
N ARG A 212 13.10 5.74 -6.17
CA ARG A 212 12.24 4.95 -5.27
C ARG A 212 10.78 5.42 -5.36
N SER A 213 10.30 5.57 -6.59
CA SER A 213 8.96 6.03 -6.91
C SER A 213 7.92 4.94 -6.68
N PHE A 214 6.68 5.37 -6.50
CA PHE A 214 5.52 4.50 -6.52
C PHE A 214 5.37 3.86 -7.90
N GLN A 215 5.18 2.55 -7.93
CA GLN A 215 4.95 1.74 -9.12
C GLN A 215 3.77 0.79 -8.88
N ALA A 216 3.12 0.39 -9.97
CA ALA A 216 1.99 -0.52 -9.90
C ALA A 216 2.40 -1.91 -9.38
N PRO A 217 1.65 -2.53 -8.45
CA PRO A 217 1.91 -3.88 -7.94
C PRO A 217 1.44 -4.98 -8.90
N ALA A 218 1.86 -4.89 -10.17
CA ALA A 218 1.43 -5.78 -11.25
C ALA A 218 2.18 -7.13 -11.31
N ILE A 219 2.45 -7.72 -10.15
CA ILE A 219 3.20 -8.98 -10.03
C ILE A 219 2.31 -10.23 -9.87
N PHE A 220 0.99 -10.05 -9.78
CA PHE A 220 0.04 -11.13 -9.49
C PHE A 220 -0.47 -11.80 -10.77
N ASN A 221 -0.76 -13.10 -10.70
CA ASN A 221 -1.26 -13.85 -11.84
C ASN A 221 -2.68 -13.40 -12.24
N GLN A 222 -3.04 -13.65 -13.50
CA GLN A 222 -4.32 -13.18 -14.05
C GLN A 222 -5.55 -13.79 -13.36
N ARG A 223 -5.42 -14.98 -12.74
CA ARG A 223 -6.49 -15.57 -11.94
C ARG A 223 -6.81 -14.71 -10.72
N ILE A 224 -5.78 -14.27 -9.99
CA ILE A 224 -5.94 -13.34 -8.86
C ILE A 224 -6.48 -12.01 -9.33
N VAL A 225 -5.91 -11.44 -10.40
CA VAL A 225 -6.32 -10.12 -10.89
C VAL A 225 -7.81 -10.12 -11.27
N ARG A 226 -8.27 -11.15 -12.00
CA ARG A 226 -9.69 -11.30 -12.33
C ARG A 226 -10.57 -11.51 -11.10
N ARG A 227 -10.18 -12.37 -10.15
CA ARG A 227 -10.96 -12.57 -8.91
C ARG A 227 -10.99 -11.33 -8.02
N PHE A 228 -9.93 -10.53 -8.01
CA PHE A 228 -9.92 -9.26 -7.28
C PHE A 228 -10.79 -8.21 -7.97
N HIS A 229 -10.75 -8.14 -9.31
CA HIS A 229 -11.57 -7.24 -10.12
C HIS A 229 -13.07 -7.42 -9.86
N THR A 230 -13.55 -8.65 -9.64
CA THR A 230 -14.97 -8.90 -9.31
C THR A 230 -15.42 -8.29 -7.98
N THR A 231 -14.49 -7.85 -7.12
CA THR A 231 -14.82 -7.16 -5.86
C THR A 231 -15.01 -5.66 -6.04
N TRP A 232 -14.60 -5.06 -7.16
CA TRP A 232 -14.56 -3.61 -7.30
C TRP A 232 -15.96 -3.01 -7.48
N ASP A 233 -16.32 -2.07 -6.60
CA ASP A 233 -17.57 -1.33 -6.70
C ASP A 233 -17.53 -0.24 -7.80
N ASN A 234 -18.70 0.25 -8.22
CA ASN A 234 -18.83 1.30 -9.24
C ASN A 234 -18.12 2.61 -8.90
N ARG A 235 -17.80 2.86 -7.63
CA ARG A 235 -17.10 4.08 -7.18
C ARG A 235 -15.59 3.95 -7.35
N ARG A 236 -15.03 2.78 -7.06
CA ARG A 236 -13.58 2.53 -6.98
C ARG A 236 -13.05 1.84 -8.24
N GLY A 237 -13.84 0.95 -8.82
CA GLY A 237 -13.57 0.22 -10.06
C GLY A 237 -13.76 1.03 -11.33
N THR A 238 -14.01 2.34 -11.22
CA THR A 238 -14.15 3.25 -12.36
C THR A 238 -13.09 4.36 -12.34
N ASP A 239 -12.78 4.88 -13.52
CA ASP A 239 -12.03 6.12 -13.74
C ASP A 239 -12.90 7.05 -14.58
N ASP A 240 -13.43 8.09 -13.93
CA ASP A 240 -14.34 9.05 -14.55
C ASP A 240 -15.56 8.40 -15.23
N GLY A 241 -16.24 7.52 -14.48
CA GLY A 241 -17.43 6.80 -14.94
C GLY A 241 -17.15 5.60 -15.86
N ARG A 242 -15.92 5.43 -16.32
CA ARG A 242 -15.53 4.27 -17.17
C ARG A 242 -15.01 3.13 -16.32
N ALA A 243 -15.50 1.92 -16.56
CA ALA A 243 -15.00 0.73 -15.89
C ALA A 243 -13.52 0.49 -16.19
N ILE A 244 -12.76 0.18 -15.15
CA ILE A 244 -11.34 -0.19 -15.27
C ILE A 244 -11.27 -1.69 -15.62
N PRO A 245 -10.47 -2.11 -16.62
CA PRO A 245 -10.30 -3.52 -16.96
C PRO A 245 -9.63 -4.30 -15.81
N PRO A 246 -9.69 -5.64 -15.81
CA PRO A 246 -9.02 -6.47 -14.81
C PRO A 246 -7.48 -6.38 -14.97
N CYS A 247 -6.90 -5.37 -14.34
CA CYS A 247 -5.46 -5.12 -14.27
C CYS A 247 -5.05 -4.70 -12.86
N MET A 248 -3.75 -4.61 -12.58
CA MET A 248 -3.22 -4.10 -11.30
C MET A 248 -2.60 -2.71 -11.45
N GLY A 249 -2.28 -2.30 -12.68
CA GLY A 249 -1.94 -0.92 -13.03
C GLY A 249 -2.78 -0.42 -14.19
N PHE A 250 -3.45 0.72 -14.00
CA PHE A 250 -4.29 1.36 -15.02
C PHE A 250 -3.72 2.71 -15.44
N ARG A 251 -3.55 2.93 -16.74
CA ARG A 251 -3.03 4.16 -17.36
C ARG A 251 -1.75 4.67 -16.70
N LEU A 252 -0.74 3.81 -16.72
CA LEU A 252 0.57 4.06 -16.14
C LEU A 252 1.41 4.96 -17.04
N SER A 253 2.10 5.90 -16.41
CA SER A 253 3.26 6.57 -17.03
C SER A 253 4.48 5.62 -17.03
N PRO A 254 5.54 5.90 -17.81
CA PRO A 254 6.74 5.07 -17.88
C PRO A 254 7.39 4.78 -16.52
N ALA A 255 7.35 5.74 -15.59
CA ALA A 255 7.97 5.59 -14.27
C ALA A 255 7.17 4.67 -13.32
N GLU A 256 5.88 4.45 -13.61
CA GLU A 256 4.97 3.67 -12.77
C GLU A 256 4.87 2.20 -13.20
N ASN A 257 5.33 1.89 -14.41
CA ASN A 257 5.49 0.52 -14.89
C ASN A 257 6.72 -0.11 -14.21
N PRO A 258 6.55 -1.19 -13.42
CA PRO A 258 7.65 -1.79 -12.69
C PRO A 258 8.63 -2.57 -13.56
N PHE A 259 8.25 -2.91 -14.80
CA PHE A 259 9.01 -3.85 -15.61
C PHE A 259 9.82 -3.19 -16.73
N GLU A 260 9.42 -2.02 -17.19
CA GLU A 260 10.08 -1.26 -18.26
C GLU A 260 9.68 0.21 -18.21
N SER A 261 10.51 1.07 -18.80
CA SER A 261 10.21 2.51 -18.91
C SER A 261 9.25 2.79 -20.07
N LYS A 262 8.04 2.24 -20.02
CA LYS A 262 7.01 2.43 -21.05
C LYS A 262 5.64 2.69 -20.43
N ALA A 263 4.93 3.67 -20.97
CA ALA A 263 3.53 3.92 -20.63
C ALA A 263 2.65 2.75 -21.08
N ILE A 264 1.59 2.45 -20.32
CA ILE A 264 0.68 1.35 -20.64
C ILE A 264 -0.70 1.59 -20.03
N ASP A 265 -1.76 1.24 -20.76
CA ASP A 265 -3.14 1.45 -20.30
C ASP A 265 -3.61 0.44 -19.26
N ALA A 266 -3.14 -0.80 -19.35
CA ALA A 266 -3.48 -1.86 -18.41
C ALA A 266 -2.31 -2.84 -18.26
N LEU A 267 -1.91 -3.11 -17.01
CA LEU A 267 -0.81 -4.00 -16.64
C LEU A 267 -1.21 -4.99 -15.55
#